data_AF-A0A942HVL9-F1
#
_entry.id   AF-A0A942HVL9-F1
#
_cell.length_a   1.000
_cell.length_b   1.000
_cell.length_c   1.000
_cell.angle_alpha   90.00
_cell.angle_beta   90.00
_cell.angle_gamma   90.00
#
_symmetry.space_group_name_H-M   'P 1'
#
loop_
_entity.id
_entity.type
_entity.pdbx_description
1 polymer ?
#
loop_
_entity_poly.entity_id
_entity_poly.type
_entity_poly.pdbx_seq_one_letter_code
_entity_poly.pdbx_strand_id
1 'polypeptide(L)'
;MPERLKVSEGEARMIPAGYMYKQIRARPDYIKAPHVIDIYSAGECGSDVTSPNFCDYTKHFRHNGFGFFNNPEIMREVANLVNIDLTPMSLFYYEIYELECDFVSADRLDVHWIPARCDVEFTVDVSPPQSKTLVGYDALLAANVSAPDCSLLSCSNLAENFEVNVHCLFDTFDMAKAAISTGVFHEKEQYPQRLVAVFTAG
;
A
#
# COMPACT_ATOMS: atom_id res chain seq x y z
N MET A 1 -19.93 10.92 -5.60
CA MET A 1 -19.30 10.97 -4.26
C MET A 1 -19.03 9.52 -3.86
N PRO A 2 -17.78 9.13 -3.58
CA PRO A 2 -17.47 7.75 -3.17
C PRO A 2 -18.17 7.43 -1.85
N GLU A 3 -18.76 6.23 -1.78
CA GLU A 3 -19.54 5.76 -0.64
C GLU A 3 -18.60 5.25 0.47
N ARG A 4 -18.94 5.54 1.74
CA ARG A 4 -18.12 5.19 2.90
C ARG A 4 -18.56 3.84 3.46
N LEU A 5 -17.61 2.95 3.74
CA LEU A 5 -17.89 1.70 4.47
C LEU A 5 -18.41 2.04 5.88
N LYS A 6 -19.52 1.42 6.31
CA LYS A 6 -20.04 1.60 7.69
C LYS A 6 -19.23 0.73 8.64
N VAL A 7 -18.60 1.33 9.65
CA VAL A 7 -17.81 0.64 10.69
C VAL A 7 -18.53 0.76 12.04
N SER A 8 -18.61 -0.34 12.79
CA SER A 8 -19.05 -0.38 14.20
C SER A 8 -17.82 -0.38 15.11
N GLU A 9 -17.83 0.36 16.22
CA GLU A 9 -16.73 0.40 17.20
C GLU A 9 -16.45 -0.99 17.80
N GLY A 10 -15.28 -1.55 17.47
CA GLY A 10 -14.76 -2.86 17.84
C GLY A 10 -13.37 -3.05 17.20
N GLU A 11 -12.62 -4.09 17.59
CA GLU A 11 -11.21 -4.36 17.21
C GLU A 11 -10.78 -3.92 15.80
N ALA A 12 -9.55 -3.40 15.69
CA ALA A 12 -8.98 -2.93 14.43
C ALA A 12 -9.06 -4.00 13.33
N ARG A 13 -9.86 -3.74 12.29
CA ARG A 13 -10.09 -4.70 11.22
C ARG A 13 -9.20 -4.41 10.01
N MET A 14 -8.44 -5.41 9.60
CA MET A 14 -7.75 -5.44 8.30
C MET A 14 -8.67 -6.10 7.25
N ILE A 15 -8.83 -5.46 6.09
CA ILE A 15 -9.71 -5.89 5.01
C ILE A 15 -8.86 -6.38 3.83
N PRO A 16 -9.14 -7.56 3.24
CA PRO A 16 -8.50 -8.00 2.01
C PRO A 16 -8.56 -6.94 0.92
N ALA A 17 -7.41 -6.47 0.47
CA ALA A 17 -7.32 -5.40 -0.52
C ALA A 17 -6.97 -5.92 -1.91
N GLY A 18 -6.15 -6.98 -2.00
CA GLY A 18 -5.86 -7.66 -3.26
C GLY A 18 -4.40 -8.06 -3.38
N TYR A 19 -3.98 -8.29 -4.62
CA TYR A 19 -2.67 -8.79 -4.99
C TYR A 19 -1.93 -7.82 -5.92
N MET A 20 -0.59 -7.91 -5.91
CA MET A 20 0.27 -7.29 -6.90
C MET A 20 1.54 -8.12 -7.12
N TYR A 21 1.93 -8.34 -8.38
CA TYR A 21 3.30 -8.73 -8.69
C TYR A 21 4.19 -7.49 -8.70
N LYS A 22 5.30 -7.55 -7.98
CA LYS A 22 6.25 -6.45 -7.88
C LYS A 22 7.68 -6.91 -8.07
N GLN A 23 8.48 -6.07 -8.69
CA GLN A 23 9.93 -6.25 -8.72
C GLN A 23 10.53 -5.70 -7.43
N ILE A 24 11.26 -6.52 -6.69
CA ILE A 24 11.96 -6.07 -5.49
C ILE A 24 13.17 -5.22 -5.88
N ARG A 25 13.30 -4.06 -5.25
CA ARG A 25 14.47 -3.19 -5.36
C ARG A 25 15.36 -3.33 -4.14
N ALA A 26 16.67 -3.35 -4.37
CA ALA A 26 17.63 -3.15 -3.27
C ALA A 26 17.51 -1.71 -2.74
N ARG A 27 17.90 -1.49 -1.49
CA ARG A 27 17.96 -0.15 -0.89
C ARG A 27 18.85 0.78 -1.75
N PRO A 28 18.33 1.89 -2.30
CA PRO A 28 19.17 2.89 -2.95
C PRO A 28 20.03 3.66 -1.93
N ASP A 29 21.20 4.13 -2.37
CA ASP A 29 22.22 4.72 -1.48
C ASP A 29 21.75 5.95 -0.69
N TYR A 30 20.77 6.70 -1.21
CA TYR A 30 20.23 7.89 -0.55
C TYR A 30 19.21 7.58 0.55
N ILE A 31 18.71 6.34 0.67
CA ILE A 31 17.92 5.94 1.85
C ILE A 31 18.88 5.76 3.03
N LYS A 32 18.77 6.64 4.03
CA LYS A 32 19.65 6.66 5.20
C LYS A 32 19.18 5.72 6.32
N ALA A 33 18.83 4.50 5.94
CA ALA A 33 18.50 3.40 6.84
C ALA A 33 19.38 2.20 6.48
N PRO A 34 20.62 2.10 6.99
CA PRO A 34 21.60 1.11 6.51
C PRO A 34 21.22 -0.34 6.82
N HIS A 35 20.26 -0.57 7.73
CA HIS A 35 19.70 -1.89 8.02
C HIS A 35 18.68 -2.36 6.97
N VAL A 36 18.15 -1.45 6.15
CA VAL A 36 17.27 -1.79 5.03
C VAL A 36 18.10 -2.43 3.92
N ILE A 37 17.67 -3.60 3.46
CA ILE A 37 18.35 -4.39 2.44
C ILE A 37 17.63 -4.22 1.10
N ASP A 38 16.30 -4.31 1.13
CA ASP A 38 15.43 -4.19 -0.03
C ASP A 38 14.13 -3.45 0.34
N ILE A 39 13.30 -3.17 -0.67
CA ILE A 39 12.11 -2.33 -0.53
C ILE A 39 10.88 -3.14 -0.90
N TYR A 40 9.93 -3.32 0.01
CA TYR A 40 8.69 -4.08 -0.24
C TYR A 40 7.45 -3.17 -0.29
N SER A 41 7.62 -1.95 -0.79
CA SER A 41 6.57 -0.93 -0.84
C SER A 41 5.28 -1.44 -1.50
N ALA A 42 4.12 -1.21 -0.88
CA ALA A 42 2.84 -1.59 -1.47
C ALA A 42 2.48 -0.67 -2.65
N GLY A 43 2.68 0.64 -2.49
CA GLY A 43 2.49 1.66 -3.53
C GLY A 43 3.69 1.80 -4.48
N GLU A 44 3.44 2.45 -5.62
CA GLU A 44 4.44 2.86 -6.61
C GLU A 44 4.06 4.24 -7.16
N CYS A 45 5.04 5.14 -7.29
CA CYS A 45 4.83 6.48 -7.88
C CYS A 45 5.88 6.80 -8.96
N GLY A 46 6.42 5.76 -9.60
CA GLY A 46 7.40 5.86 -10.69
C GLY A 46 8.78 6.37 -10.26
N SER A 47 9.00 6.58 -8.96
CA SER A 47 10.33 6.86 -8.40
C SER A 47 11.18 5.60 -8.41
N ASP A 48 12.49 5.78 -8.46
CA ASP A 48 13.49 4.71 -8.37
C ASP A 48 13.58 4.08 -6.96
N VAL A 49 12.82 4.61 -6.00
CA VAL A 49 12.82 4.19 -4.59
C VAL A 49 11.85 3.04 -4.34
N THR A 50 10.66 3.06 -4.95
CA THR A 50 9.62 2.05 -4.73
C THR A 50 9.87 0.79 -5.53
N SER A 51 9.39 -0.34 -4.99
CA SER A 51 9.27 -1.56 -5.79
C SER A 51 8.22 -1.37 -6.87
N PRO A 52 8.58 -1.46 -8.16
CA PRO A 52 7.63 -1.22 -9.23
C PRO A 52 6.67 -2.40 -9.38
N ASN A 53 5.46 -2.09 -9.82
CA ASN A 53 4.46 -3.06 -10.23
C ASN A 53 4.93 -3.77 -11.51
N PHE A 54 4.35 -4.94 -11.78
CA PHE A 54 4.72 -5.74 -12.95
C PHE A 54 4.56 -5.01 -14.29
N CYS A 55 3.64 -4.05 -14.38
CA CYS A 55 3.50 -3.13 -15.49
C CYS A 55 2.68 -1.89 -15.08
N ASP A 56 2.56 -0.90 -15.98
CA ASP A 56 1.50 0.11 -15.89
C ASP A 56 0.14 -0.53 -16.21
N TYR A 57 -0.47 -1.13 -15.20
CA TYR A 57 -1.64 -1.98 -15.34
C TYR A 57 -2.97 -1.21 -15.37
N THR A 58 -2.97 0.04 -14.92
CA THR A 58 -4.18 0.86 -14.72
C THR A 58 -4.99 1.00 -16.02
N LYS A 59 -4.31 1.12 -17.16
CA LYS A 59 -4.90 1.18 -18.51
C LYS A 59 -5.73 -0.05 -18.93
N HIS A 60 -5.62 -1.16 -18.21
CA HIS A 60 -6.37 -2.38 -18.52
C HIS A 60 -7.71 -2.47 -17.77
N PHE A 61 -7.94 -1.62 -16.76
CA PHE A 61 -9.19 -1.60 -15.97
C PHE A 61 -9.58 -3.00 -15.45
N ARG A 62 -8.58 -3.73 -14.92
CA ARG A 62 -8.70 -5.10 -14.38
C ARG A 62 -8.45 -5.17 -12.86
N HIS A 63 -8.07 -4.05 -12.25
CA HIS A 63 -7.93 -3.94 -10.80
C HIS A 63 -9.29 -3.73 -10.13
N ASN A 64 -9.34 -3.89 -8.81
CA ASN A 64 -10.53 -3.70 -7.98
C ASN A 64 -10.61 -2.26 -7.45
N GLY A 65 -11.59 -1.99 -6.58
CA GLY A 65 -11.86 -0.67 -6.01
C GLY A 65 -10.75 -0.12 -5.11
N PHE A 66 -9.77 -0.92 -4.70
CA PHE A 66 -8.57 -0.45 -4.00
C PHE A 66 -7.36 -0.31 -4.93
N GLY A 67 -7.53 -0.58 -6.23
CA GLY A 67 -6.47 -0.53 -7.22
C GLY A 67 -5.54 -1.74 -7.22
N PHE A 68 -5.84 -2.80 -6.47
CA PHE A 68 -5.13 -4.09 -6.51
C PHE A 68 -5.92 -5.13 -7.31
N PHE A 69 -5.36 -6.31 -7.53
CA PHE A 69 -6.07 -7.38 -8.23
C PHE A 69 -6.81 -8.30 -7.27
N ASN A 70 -8.02 -8.73 -7.63
CA ASN A 70 -8.81 -9.66 -6.81
C ASN A 70 -8.18 -11.06 -6.71
N ASN A 71 -7.43 -11.46 -7.74
CA ASN A 71 -6.67 -12.71 -7.75
C ASN A 71 -5.43 -12.61 -8.66
N PRO A 72 -4.42 -13.48 -8.48
CA PRO A 72 -3.21 -13.47 -9.29
C PRO A 72 -3.38 -13.86 -10.77
N GLU A 73 -4.43 -14.61 -11.13
CA GLU A 73 -4.66 -15.03 -12.52
C GLU A 73 -4.94 -13.83 -13.43
N ILE A 74 -5.69 -12.84 -12.93
CA ILE A 74 -5.97 -11.61 -13.70
C ILE A 74 -4.65 -10.89 -14.05
N MET A 75 -3.67 -10.86 -13.13
CA MET A 75 -2.36 -10.29 -13.44
C MET A 75 -1.58 -11.12 -14.46
N ARG A 76 -1.67 -12.45 -14.41
CA ARG A 76 -1.07 -13.33 -15.42
C ARG A 76 -1.66 -13.07 -16.80
N GLU A 77 -2.97 -12.88 -16.90
CA GLU A 77 -3.64 -12.51 -18.15
C GLU A 77 -3.14 -11.16 -18.67
N VAL A 78 -3.09 -10.13 -17.81
CA VAL A 78 -2.57 -8.81 -18.19
C VAL A 78 -1.11 -8.90 -18.63
N ALA A 79 -0.26 -9.60 -17.88
CA ALA A 79 1.15 -9.79 -18.21
C ALA A 79 1.33 -10.48 -19.57
N ASN A 80 0.53 -11.51 -19.87
CA ASN A 80 0.53 -12.16 -21.19
C ASN A 80 0.10 -11.20 -22.30
N LEU A 81 -0.91 -10.35 -22.07
CA LEU A 81 -1.37 -9.35 -23.05
C LEU A 81 -0.29 -8.32 -23.39
N VAL A 82 0.56 -7.96 -22.42
CA VAL A 82 1.64 -6.97 -22.61
C VAL A 82 3.03 -7.59 -22.72
N ASN A 83 3.13 -8.91 -22.83
CA ASN A 83 4.36 -9.69 -22.97
C ASN A 83 5.40 -9.41 -21.86
N ILE A 84 4.96 -9.44 -20.61
CA ILE A 84 5.80 -9.32 -19.41
C ILE A 84 6.02 -10.69 -18.77
N ASP A 85 7.27 -11.03 -18.48
CA ASP A 85 7.63 -12.21 -17.69
C ASP A 85 7.49 -11.90 -16.19
N LEU A 86 6.61 -12.63 -15.52
CA LEU A 86 6.36 -12.51 -14.08
C LEU A 86 7.31 -13.39 -13.23
N THR A 87 8.04 -14.32 -13.85
CA THR A 87 8.95 -15.25 -13.15
C THR A 87 9.97 -14.56 -12.22
N PRO A 88 10.60 -13.43 -12.58
CA PRO A 88 11.56 -12.76 -11.69
C PRO A 88 10.90 -11.87 -10.63
N MET A 89 9.56 -11.82 -10.56
CA MET A 89 8.82 -10.93 -9.66
C MET A 89 8.30 -11.67 -8.44
N SER A 90 8.10 -10.92 -7.36
CA SER A 90 7.49 -11.43 -6.13
C SER A 90 5.99 -11.17 -6.14
N LEU A 91 5.20 -12.17 -5.73
CA LEU A 91 3.77 -12.01 -5.53
C LEU A 91 3.49 -11.50 -4.12
N PHE A 92 2.80 -10.37 -4.05
CA PHE A 92 2.30 -9.81 -2.81
C PHE A 92 0.80 -9.92 -2.69
N TYR A 93 0.35 -10.03 -1.44
CA TYR A 93 -1.02 -9.89 -1.02
C TYR A 93 -1.10 -8.77 0.03
N TYR A 94 -2.16 -7.98 -0.02
CA TYR A 94 -2.33 -6.80 0.82
C TYR A 94 -3.65 -6.84 1.57
N GLU A 95 -3.60 -6.36 2.80
CA GLU A 95 -4.80 -6.00 3.57
C GLU A 95 -4.70 -4.55 3.98
N ILE A 96 -5.80 -3.81 3.89
CA ILE A 96 -5.83 -2.40 4.30
C ILE A 96 -6.54 -2.28 5.64
N TYR A 97 -6.16 -1.31 6.45
CA TYR A 97 -6.94 -0.97 7.63
C TYR A 97 -8.31 -0.42 7.20
N GLU A 98 -9.37 -0.80 7.91
CA GLU A 98 -10.74 -0.36 7.60
C GLU A 98 -10.94 1.16 7.69
N LEU A 99 -10.01 1.86 8.35
CA LEU A 99 -9.97 3.32 8.42
C LEU A 99 -8.75 3.86 7.67
N GLU A 100 -8.92 5.00 7.02
CA GLU A 100 -7.84 5.86 6.52
C GLU A 100 -7.78 7.15 7.33
N CYS A 101 -6.60 7.71 7.45
CA CYS A 101 -6.34 8.94 8.19
C CYS A 101 -6.57 10.14 7.27
N ASP A 102 -7.56 10.97 7.58
CA ASP A 102 -7.86 12.23 6.92
C ASP A 102 -7.41 13.40 7.80
N PHE A 103 -6.93 14.46 7.15
CA PHE A 103 -6.42 15.68 7.79
C PHE A 103 -7.37 16.81 7.39
N VAL A 104 -8.32 17.13 8.27
CA VAL A 104 -9.49 17.95 7.94
C VAL A 104 -9.19 19.46 7.96
N SER A 105 -8.05 19.89 8.50
CA SER A 105 -7.75 21.31 8.67
C SER A 105 -6.29 21.68 8.41
N ALA A 106 -6.10 22.90 7.87
CA ALA A 106 -4.80 23.47 7.49
C ALA A 106 -3.85 23.70 8.69
N ASP A 107 -4.36 23.61 9.91
CA ASP A 107 -3.68 23.75 11.21
C ASP A 107 -3.26 22.41 11.85
N ARG A 108 -3.38 21.28 11.13
CA ARG A 108 -2.54 20.06 11.27
C ARG A 108 -2.55 19.30 12.61
N LEU A 109 -3.56 19.42 13.46
CA LEU A 109 -3.57 18.71 14.75
C LEU A 109 -4.70 17.70 14.94
N ASP A 110 -5.77 17.78 14.14
CA ASP A 110 -6.91 16.87 14.29
C ASP A 110 -6.81 15.71 13.28
N VAL A 111 -6.23 14.61 13.75
CA VAL A 111 -6.19 13.33 13.02
C VAL A 111 -7.56 12.67 13.07
N HIS A 112 -8.20 12.52 11.91
CA HIS A 112 -9.48 11.85 11.79
C HIS A 112 -9.33 10.51 11.07
N TRP A 113 -9.61 9.42 11.79
CA TRP A 113 -9.73 8.12 11.17
C TRP A 113 -11.16 7.96 10.62
N ILE A 114 -11.29 7.94 9.31
CA ILE A 114 -12.55 7.78 8.59
C ILE A 114 -12.56 6.43 7.87
N PRO A 115 -13.74 5.86 7.54
CA PRO A 115 -13.77 4.62 6.78
C PRO A 115 -12.98 4.70 5.47
N ALA A 116 -12.17 3.68 5.21
CA ALA A 116 -11.35 3.58 4.01
C ALA A 116 -12.23 3.67 2.75
N ARG A 117 -11.81 4.50 1.80
CA ARG A 117 -12.55 4.71 0.54
C ARG A 117 -12.08 3.74 -0.52
N CYS A 118 -13.01 3.29 -1.36
CA CYS A 118 -12.72 2.51 -2.56
C CYS A 118 -13.54 3.04 -3.73
N ASP A 119 -13.10 2.70 -4.94
CA ASP A 119 -13.81 3.03 -6.16
C ASP A 119 -14.97 2.06 -6.33
N VAL A 120 -16.18 2.60 -6.21
CA VAL A 120 -17.43 1.83 -6.22
C VAL A 120 -17.76 1.25 -7.60
N GLU A 121 -17.11 1.72 -8.67
CA GLU A 121 -17.28 1.17 -10.01
C GLU A 121 -16.58 -0.20 -10.16
N PHE A 122 -15.67 -0.54 -9.24
CA PHE A 122 -14.90 -1.78 -9.28
C PHE A 122 -15.23 -2.67 -8.09
N THR A 123 -15.58 -3.93 -8.37
CA THR A 123 -15.87 -4.91 -7.33
C THR A 123 -14.59 -5.33 -6.59
N VAL A 124 -14.63 -5.27 -5.25
CA VAL A 124 -13.62 -5.88 -4.37
C VAL A 124 -14.14 -7.26 -3.95
N ASP A 125 -13.56 -8.31 -4.55
CA ASP A 125 -13.90 -9.72 -4.30
C ASP A 125 -12.61 -10.53 -4.19
N VAL A 126 -11.83 -10.21 -3.17
CA VAL A 126 -10.50 -10.77 -2.97
C VAL A 126 -10.61 -12.07 -2.19
N SER A 127 -10.13 -13.16 -2.76
CA SER A 127 -9.91 -14.41 -2.04
C SER A 127 -8.51 -14.39 -1.43
N PRO A 128 -8.32 -14.44 -0.10
CA PRO A 128 -7.00 -14.50 0.52
C PRO A 128 -6.22 -15.74 0.07
N PRO A 129 -4.88 -15.68 0.01
CA PRO A 129 -4.07 -16.81 -0.41
C PRO A 129 -4.07 -17.90 0.66
N GLN A 130 -3.89 -19.16 0.23
CA GLN A 130 -3.83 -20.30 1.16
C GLN A 130 -2.62 -20.20 2.10
N SER A 131 -1.50 -19.68 1.61
CA SER A 131 -0.29 -19.40 2.38
C SER A 131 0.13 -17.95 2.18
N LYS A 132 0.40 -17.25 3.28
CA LYS A 132 0.96 -15.90 3.30
C LYS A 132 1.84 -15.70 4.51
N THR A 133 2.85 -14.85 4.36
CA THR A 133 3.73 -14.44 5.46
C THR A 133 3.66 -12.93 5.57
N LEU A 134 3.30 -12.43 6.76
CA LEU A 134 3.34 -10.99 7.03
C LEU A 134 4.81 -10.54 7.01
N VAL A 135 5.08 -9.53 6.19
CA VAL A 135 6.42 -8.93 6.07
C VAL A 135 6.50 -7.62 6.84
N GLY A 136 5.36 -6.92 6.99
CA GLY A 136 5.27 -5.67 7.74
C GLY A 136 4.09 -4.83 7.30
N TYR A 137 4.14 -3.55 7.63
CA TYR A 137 3.10 -2.58 7.33
C TYR A 137 3.67 -1.37 6.60
N ASP A 138 2.95 -0.90 5.59
CA ASP A 138 3.27 0.29 4.79
C ASP A 138 2.22 1.39 5.05
N ALA A 139 2.61 2.63 4.79
CA ALA A 139 1.74 3.80 4.80
C ALA A 139 1.66 4.36 3.38
N LEU A 140 0.47 4.34 2.80
CA LEU A 140 0.22 4.80 1.43
C LEU A 140 -0.47 6.15 1.42
N LEU A 141 -0.12 6.96 0.43
CA LEU A 141 -0.96 8.08 0.03
C LEU A 141 -2.22 7.54 -0.66
N ALA A 142 -3.39 8.08 -0.29
CA ALA A 142 -4.68 7.75 -0.90
C ALA A 142 -5.25 8.98 -1.63
N ALA A 143 -4.46 9.55 -2.55
CA ALA A 143 -4.89 10.68 -3.38
C ALA A 143 -5.83 10.23 -4.50
N ASN A 144 -5.58 9.05 -5.07
CA ASN A 144 -6.43 8.38 -6.03
C ASN A 144 -7.19 7.22 -5.37
N VAL A 145 -8.50 7.17 -5.54
CA VAL A 145 -9.32 6.10 -4.97
C VAL A 145 -9.10 4.77 -5.72
N SER A 146 -8.75 4.85 -7.01
CA SER A 146 -8.71 3.72 -7.94
C SER A 146 -7.31 3.10 -8.11
N ALA A 147 -6.28 3.62 -7.44
CA ALA A 147 -4.92 3.08 -7.47
C ALA A 147 -4.21 3.31 -6.11
N PRO A 148 -3.45 2.34 -5.59
CA PRO A 148 -2.51 2.63 -4.51
C PRO A 148 -1.43 3.56 -5.08
N ASP A 149 -1.38 4.80 -4.59
CA ASP A 149 -0.39 5.77 -5.06
C ASP A 149 1.01 5.42 -4.49
N CYS A 150 1.64 6.36 -3.79
CA CYS A 150 3.04 6.31 -3.40
C CYS A 150 3.17 5.73 -1.97
N SER A 151 4.14 4.85 -1.73
CA SER A 151 4.55 4.48 -0.36
C SER A 151 5.25 5.67 0.28
N LEU A 152 4.69 6.15 1.38
CA LEU A 152 5.18 7.33 2.09
C LEU A 152 6.52 7.05 2.78
N LEU A 153 6.72 5.83 3.28
CA LEU A 153 7.98 5.40 3.89
C LEU A 153 9.13 5.45 2.89
N SER A 154 8.93 4.80 1.74
CA SER A 154 9.97 4.66 0.72
C SER A 154 10.23 5.99 0.02
N CYS A 155 9.19 6.65 -0.49
CA CYS A 155 9.38 7.80 -1.37
C CYS A 155 9.74 9.11 -0.68
N SER A 156 9.31 9.29 0.57
CA SER A 156 9.63 10.52 1.30
C SER A 156 10.96 10.47 2.04
N ASN A 157 11.75 9.40 1.84
CA ASN A 157 12.96 9.08 2.62
C ASN A 157 12.70 9.12 4.14
N LEU A 158 11.50 8.74 4.57
CA LEU A 158 11.08 8.84 5.97
C LEU A 158 11.51 7.64 6.80
N ALA A 159 12.07 6.60 6.18
CA ALA A 159 12.76 5.52 6.86
C ALA A 159 13.95 5.99 7.72
N GLU A 160 14.51 7.19 7.49
CA GLU A 160 15.51 7.81 8.41
C GLU A 160 14.88 8.21 9.75
N ASN A 161 13.58 8.51 9.76
CA ASN A 161 12.88 9.10 10.90
C ASN A 161 12.04 8.08 11.70
N PHE A 162 11.87 6.88 11.18
CA PHE A 162 11.07 5.83 11.78
C PHE A 162 11.86 4.53 11.88
N GLU A 163 11.59 3.75 12.92
CA GLU A 163 12.08 2.37 13.01
C GLU A 163 11.31 1.51 12.00
N VAL A 164 12.03 1.04 10.99
CA VAL A 164 11.54 0.14 9.95
C VAL A 164 12.39 -1.13 9.94
N ASN A 165 11.85 -2.19 9.34
CA ASN A 165 12.56 -3.45 9.20
C ASN A 165 13.43 -3.49 7.94
N VAL A 166 14.03 -4.65 7.69
CA VAL A 166 14.96 -4.86 6.56
C VAL A 166 14.34 -4.63 5.19
N HIS A 167 13.01 -4.59 5.09
CA HIS A 167 12.23 -4.41 3.86
C HIS A 167 11.68 -2.97 3.69
N CYS A 168 12.10 -2.04 4.55
CA CYS A 168 11.58 -0.67 4.63
C CYS A 168 10.08 -0.60 4.99
N LEU A 169 9.62 -1.48 5.88
CA LEU A 169 8.25 -1.53 6.40
C LEU A 169 8.24 -1.39 7.92
N PHE A 170 7.12 -0.98 8.51
CA PHE A 170 6.94 -1.08 9.97
C PHE A 170 6.71 -2.54 10.38
N ASP A 171 7.26 -2.97 11.51
CA ASP A 171 7.06 -4.34 11.99
C ASP A 171 5.66 -4.61 12.54
N THR A 172 4.98 -3.58 13.05
CA THR A 172 3.67 -3.74 13.70
C THR A 172 2.65 -2.72 13.22
N PHE A 173 1.38 -3.11 13.32
CA PHE A 173 0.24 -2.24 13.04
C PHE A 173 0.29 -0.96 13.89
N ASP A 174 0.57 -1.08 15.19
CA ASP A 174 0.59 0.06 16.11
C ASP A 174 1.69 1.06 15.75
N MET A 175 2.87 0.59 15.35
CA MET A 175 3.95 1.46 14.87
C MET A 175 3.51 2.24 13.62
N ALA A 176 2.93 1.57 12.63
CA ALA A 176 2.46 2.21 11.41
C ALA A 176 1.33 3.23 11.69
N LYS A 177 0.36 2.86 12.53
CA LYS A 177 -0.77 3.71 12.89
C LYS A 177 -0.33 4.94 13.68
N ALA A 178 0.59 4.76 14.64
CA ALA A 178 1.17 5.84 15.41
C ALA A 178 1.94 6.80 14.49
N ALA A 179 2.77 6.27 13.58
CA ALA A 179 3.51 7.08 12.61
C ALA A 179 2.58 7.94 11.73
N ILE A 180 1.51 7.35 11.18
CA ILE A 180 0.48 8.09 10.42
C ILE A 180 -0.15 9.19 11.28
N SER A 181 -0.48 8.86 12.54
CA SER A 181 -1.13 9.79 13.48
C SER A 181 -0.22 10.91 13.97
N THR A 182 1.09 10.86 13.74
CA THR A 182 1.99 12.00 14.05
C THR A 182 1.79 13.18 13.10
N GLY A 183 1.19 12.97 11.92
CA GLY A 183 1.06 13.99 10.89
C GLY A 183 2.34 14.28 10.10
N VAL A 184 3.48 13.65 10.43
CA VAL A 184 4.77 13.87 9.74
C VAL A 184 4.69 13.65 8.23
N PHE A 185 3.87 12.68 7.80
CA PHE A 185 3.62 12.43 6.38
C PHE A 185 2.78 13.52 5.71
N HIS A 186 1.82 14.11 6.45
CA HIS A 186 0.93 15.15 5.93
C HIS A 186 1.63 16.48 5.69
N GLU A 187 2.75 16.72 6.39
CA GLU A 187 3.56 17.90 6.11
C GLU A 187 4.06 17.96 4.67
N LYS A 188 4.20 16.79 4.04
CA LYS A 188 4.68 16.61 2.67
C LYS A 188 3.53 16.43 1.68
N GLU A 189 2.45 15.74 2.05
CA GLU A 189 1.35 15.38 1.13
C GLU A 189 -0.05 15.61 1.76
N GLN A 190 -0.85 16.48 1.15
CA GLN A 190 -2.17 16.89 1.65
C GLN A 190 -3.32 15.95 1.23
N TYR A 191 -3.11 14.63 1.32
CA TYR A 191 -4.15 13.64 1.04
C TYR A 191 -4.30 12.65 2.18
N PRO A 192 -5.45 11.94 2.25
CA PRO A 192 -5.64 10.89 3.23
C PRO A 192 -4.59 9.78 3.10
N GLN A 193 -4.31 9.12 4.21
CA GLN A 193 -3.25 8.14 4.34
C GLN A 193 -3.83 6.79 4.75
N ARG A 194 -3.37 5.72 4.11
CA ARG A 194 -3.87 4.36 4.31
C ARG A 194 -2.78 3.47 4.90
N LEU A 195 -3.13 2.74 5.94
CA LEU A 195 -2.28 1.70 6.51
C LEU A 195 -2.53 0.38 5.78
N VAL A 196 -1.45 -0.27 5.34
CA VAL A 196 -1.50 -1.51 4.57
C VAL A 196 -0.61 -2.57 5.20
N ALA A 197 -1.14 -3.75 5.49
CA ALA A 197 -0.33 -4.92 5.79
C ALA A 197 0.17 -5.54 4.48
N VAL A 198 1.47 -5.83 4.43
CA VAL A 198 2.16 -6.37 3.27
C VAL A 198 2.52 -7.83 3.55
N PHE A 199 2.05 -8.72 2.69
CA PHE A 199 2.34 -10.14 2.77
C PHE A 199 3.01 -10.64 1.49
N THR A 200 4.02 -11.49 1.61
CA THR A 200 4.42 -12.37 0.49
C THR A 200 3.42 -13.53 0.42
N ALA A 201 2.96 -13.86 -0.79
CA ALA A 201 2.06 -14.97 -1.04
C ALA A 201 2.75 -16.09 -1.84
N GLY A 202 2.46 -17.34 -1.48
CA GLY A 202 3.05 -18.54 -2.08
C GLY A 202 2.06 -19.69 -2.21
#